data_AF-A0A5Z6P0X1-F1
#
_entry.id   AF-A0A5Z6P0X1-F1
#
_cell.length_a   1.000
_cell.length_b   1.000
_cell.length_c   1.000
_cell.angle_alpha   90.00
_cell.angle_beta   90.00
_cell.angle_gamma   90.00
#
_symmetry.space_group_name_H-M   'P 1'
#
loop_
_entity.id
_entity.type
_entity.pdbx_description
1 polymer ?
#
loop_
_entity_poly.entity_id
_entity_poly.type
_entity_poly.pdbx_seq_one_letter_code
_entity_poly.pdbx_strand_id
1 'polypeptide(L)'
;MKRKYLTQEEIEKLLSATDRMPFPERNRCLILMAFIHGFRASELLGLRLSDIDLAGRQLYIRRLKNGFSTCHPLLPDEYNVLKSWLRARKYLEKGADGDWLFLSLRRHPLSRQQFFYILREAGRLAELTIAPHPHMLRHACGYALADKGIDTRLIQDYLGHRNIQHTVRYTASNAGRFHGIWRKKRRV
;
A
#
# COMPACT_ATOMS: atom_id res chain seq x y z
N MET A 1 15.71 -3.34 19.65
CA MET A 1 14.94 -2.30 18.92
C MET A 1 13.81 -3.00 18.17
N LYS A 2 12.53 -2.69 18.38
CA LYS A 2 11.42 -3.37 17.67
C LYS A 2 11.41 -2.94 16.19
N ARG A 3 11.33 -3.90 15.25
CA ARG A 3 11.26 -3.66 13.79
C ARG A 3 10.09 -2.72 13.49
N LYS A 4 10.25 -1.76 12.57
CA LYS A 4 9.22 -0.75 12.22
C LYS A 4 8.54 -0.98 10.86
N TYR A 5 8.70 -2.18 10.30
CA TYR A 5 8.16 -2.57 9.00
C TYR A 5 7.73 -4.05 9.04
N LEU A 6 6.93 -4.45 8.07
CA LEU A 6 6.48 -5.83 7.88
C LEU A 6 7.29 -6.47 6.74
N THR A 7 7.59 -7.76 6.84
CA THR A 7 8.19 -8.51 5.73
C THR A 7 7.14 -8.85 4.68
N GLN A 8 7.58 -9.21 3.47
CA GLN A 8 6.69 -9.67 2.40
C GLN A 8 5.78 -10.83 2.87
N GLU A 9 6.36 -11.82 3.55
CA GLU A 9 5.62 -12.95 4.11
C GLU A 9 4.56 -12.50 5.14
N GLU A 10 4.87 -11.52 5.98
CA GLU A 10 3.89 -10.99 6.95
C GLU A 10 2.77 -10.21 6.26
N ILE A 11 3.06 -9.51 5.17
CA ILE A 11 2.03 -8.88 4.34
C ILE A 11 1.10 -9.93 3.75
N GLU A 12 1.65 -11.02 3.22
CA GLU A 12 0.86 -12.13 2.67
C GLU A 12 -0.03 -12.79 3.74
N LYS A 13 0.51 -13.03 4.94
CA LYS A 13 -0.28 -13.51 6.09
C LYS A 13 -1.40 -12.55 6.47
N LEU A 14 -1.15 -11.23 6.47
CA LEU A 14 -2.20 -10.22 6.71
C LEU A 14 -3.31 -10.28 5.66
N LEU A 15 -2.94 -10.36 4.38
CA LEU A 15 -3.89 -10.43 3.27
C LEU A 15 -4.73 -11.70 3.34
N SER A 16 -4.16 -12.85 3.68
CA SER A 16 -4.91 -14.09 3.87
C SER A 16 -5.80 -14.05 5.11
N ALA A 17 -5.38 -13.35 6.17
CA ALA A 17 -6.18 -13.22 7.38
C ALA A 17 -7.47 -12.39 7.17
N THR A 18 -7.53 -11.51 6.16
CA THR A 18 -8.74 -10.72 5.89
C THR A 18 -9.93 -11.57 5.49
N ASP A 19 -9.72 -12.79 4.97
CA ASP A 19 -10.79 -13.69 4.53
C ASP A 19 -11.64 -14.18 5.71
N ARG A 20 -11.08 -14.14 6.93
CA ARG A 20 -11.76 -14.46 8.20
C ARG A 20 -12.39 -13.24 8.86
N MET A 21 -12.31 -12.06 8.25
CA MET A 21 -12.82 -10.81 8.80
C MET A 21 -14.11 -10.37 8.08
N PRO A 22 -14.96 -9.57 8.74
CA PRO A 22 -16.04 -8.87 8.05
C PRO A 22 -15.50 -7.94 6.95
N PHE A 23 -16.17 -7.92 5.79
CA PHE A 23 -15.76 -7.15 4.59
C PHE A 23 -14.39 -7.58 4.06
N PRO A 24 -14.21 -8.87 3.73
CA PRO A 24 -12.92 -9.40 3.31
C PRO A 24 -12.38 -8.68 2.06
N GLU A 25 -13.23 -8.41 1.06
CA GLU A 25 -12.85 -7.74 -0.18
C GLU A 25 -12.32 -6.33 0.08
N ARG A 26 -13.01 -5.57 0.94
CA ARG A 26 -12.59 -4.21 1.31
C ARG A 26 -11.25 -4.25 2.03
N ASN A 27 -11.15 -5.08 3.06
CA ASN A 27 -9.99 -5.08 3.95
C ASN A 27 -8.75 -5.58 3.19
N ARG A 28 -8.90 -6.59 2.33
CA ARG A 28 -7.84 -7.08 1.45
C ARG A 28 -7.37 -5.99 0.49
N CYS A 29 -8.30 -5.32 -0.19
CA CYS A 29 -7.98 -4.21 -1.10
C CYS A 29 -7.28 -3.05 -0.37
N LEU A 30 -7.78 -2.68 0.81
CA LEU A 30 -7.24 -1.60 1.63
C LEU A 30 -5.79 -1.87 2.04
N ILE A 31 -5.50 -3.07 2.56
CA ILE A 31 -4.15 -3.45 2.99
C ILE A 31 -3.21 -3.60 1.79
N LEU A 32 -3.66 -4.22 0.71
CA LEU A 32 -2.86 -4.45 -0.50
C LEU A 32 -2.44 -3.13 -1.14
N MET A 33 -3.37 -2.21 -1.38
CA MET A 33 -3.07 -0.91 -1.98
C MET A 33 -2.18 -0.06 -1.06
N ALA A 34 -2.39 -0.12 0.27
CA ALA A 34 -1.54 0.57 1.23
C ALA A 34 -0.07 0.13 1.13
N PHE A 35 0.14 -1.18 0.92
CA PHE A 35 1.46 -1.76 0.72
C PHE A 35 2.02 -1.46 -0.68
N ILE A 36 1.36 -1.88 -1.75
CA ILE A 36 1.88 -1.79 -3.12
C ILE A 36 2.24 -0.34 -3.45
N HIS A 37 1.33 0.59 -3.22
CA HIS A 37 1.53 2.00 -3.56
C HIS A 37 2.14 2.83 -2.42
N GLY A 38 2.50 2.19 -1.30
CA GLY A 38 3.16 2.82 -0.17
C GLY A 38 2.38 4.00 0.41
N PHE A 39 1.05 3.96 0.47
CA PHE A 39 0.24 5.08 0.93
C PHE A 39 0.47 5.43 2.40
N ARG A 40 0.35 6.71 2.74
CA ARG A 40 0.00 7.11 4.11
C ARG A 40 -1.48 6.79 4.36
N ALA A 41 -1.85 6.52 5.60
CA ALA A 41 -3.25 6.23 5.95
C ALA A 41 -4.23 7.29 5.44
N SER A 42 -3.90 8.58 5.59
CA SER A 42 -4.75 9.68 5.11
C SER A 42 -4.79 9.82 3.59
N GLU A 43 -3.77 9.36 2.87
CA GLU A 43 -3.78 9.36 1.39
C GLU A 43 -4.70 8.24 0.88
N LEU A 44 -4.52 7.02 1.42
CA LEU A 44 -5.33 5.84 1.07
C LEU A 44 -6.82 6.07 1.34
N LEU A 45 -7.14 6.55 2.54
CA LEU A 45 -8.52 6.82 2.96
C LEU A 45 -9.11 8.04 2.24
N GLY A 46 -8.27 8.85 1.60
CA GLY A 46 -8.67 9.98 0.79
C GLY A 46 -8.90 9.64 -0.69
N LEU A 47 -8.67 8.39 -1.12
CA LEU A 47 -8.88 7.97 -2.50
C LEU A 47 -10.34 8.08 -2.91
N ARG A 48 -10.53 8.51 -4.16
CA ARG A 48 -11.83 8.67 -4.81
C ARG A 48 -11.95 7.67 -5.96
N LEU A 49 -13.18 7.35 -6.35
CA LEU A 49 -13.42 6.52 -7.54
C LEU A 49 -12.85 7.16 -8.80
N SER A 50 -12.89 8.49 -8.87
CA SER A 50 -12.32 9.30 -9.96
C SER A 50 -10.80 9.24 -10.07
N ASP A 51 -10.08 8.74 -9.05
CA ASP A 51 -8.63 8.51 -9.13
C ASP A 51 -8.26 7.23 -9.89
N ILE A 52 -9.25 6.36 -10.17
CA ILE A 52 -9.02 5.04 -10.75
C ILE A 52 -9.43 5.03 -12.21
N ASP A 53 -8.46 4.80 -13.09
CA ASP A 53 -8.71 4.43 -14.48
C ASP A 53 -8.63 2.90 -14.63
N LEU A 54 -9.78 2.24 -14.57
CA LEU A 54 -9.85 0.78 -14.73
C LEU A 54 -9.54 0.33 -16.16
N ALA A 55 -9.83 1.15 -17.17
CA ALA A 55 -9.61 0.80 -18.57
C ALA A 55 -8.13 0.89 -18.92
N GLY A 56 -7.48 2.00 -18.54
CA GLY A 56 -6.04 2.21 -18.69
C GLY A 56 -5.18 1.50 -17.64
N ARG A 57 -5.80 0.88 -16.62
CA ARG A 57 -5.15 0.22 -15.48
C ARG A 57 -4.19 1.15 -14.73
N GLN A 58 -4.65 2.36 -14.42
CA GLN A 58 -3.87 3.36 -13.71
C GLN A 58 -4.59 3.82 -12.45
N LEU A 59 -3.79 4.18 -11.44
CA LEU A 59 -4.24 4.85 -10.24
C LEU A 59 -3.52 6.18 -10.09
N TYR A 60 -4.27 7.26 -10.01
CA TYR A 60 -3.72 8.56 -9.67
C TYR A 60 -3.49 8.68 -8.17
N ILE A 61 -2.25 8.91 -7.77
CA ILE A 61 -1.85 9.01 -6.37
C ILE A 61 -1.65 10.46 -5.97
N ARG A 62 -2.61 10.98 -5.20
CA ARG A 62 -2.51 12.29 -4.56
C ARG A 62 -1.69 12.21 -3.28
N ARG A 63 -0.44 12.65 -3.34
CA ARG A 63 0.43 12.69 -2.16
C ARG A 63 0.12 13.91 -1.31
N LEU A 64 0.00 13.70 0.00
CA LEU A 64 -0.18 14.79 0.96
C LEU A 64 1.17 15.40 1.35
N LYS A 65 1.14 16.49 2.13
CA LYS A 65 2.35 17.22 2.60
C LYS A 65 3.25 17.64 1.43
N ASN A 66 2.60 18.05 0.35
CA ASN A 66 3.22 18.47 -0.90
C ASN A 66 4.13 17.40 -1.53
N GLY A 67 3.93 16.12 -1.23
CA GLY A 67 4.64 15.03 -1.91
C GLY A 67 4.35 15.04 -3.41
N PHE A 68 5.20 14.37 -4.18
CA PHE A 68 5.05 14.29 -5.63
C PHE A 68 3.90 13.34 -5.98
N SER A 69 2.76 13.91 -6.40
CA SER A 69 1.63 13.13 -6.93
C SER A 69 2.00 12.59 -8.30
N THR A 70 1.56 11.36 -8.61
CA THR A 70 1.91 10.67 -9.86
C THR A 70 0.90 9.56 -10.15
N CYS A 71 0.93 9.01 -11.36
CA CYS A 71 0.16 7.82 -11.72
C CYS A 71 1.00 6.56 -11.46
N HIS A 72 0.42 5.59 -10.76
CA HIS A 72 0.98 4.24 -10.65
C HIS A 72 0.15 3.27 -11.51
N PRO A 73 0.79 2.27 -12.15
CA PRO A 73 0.06 1.20 -12.80
C PRO A 73 -0.61 0.30 -11.74
N LEU A 74 -1.82 -0.16 -12.05
CA LEU A 74 -2.49 -1.22 -11.29
C LEU A 74 -1.88 -2.57 -11.69
N LEU A 75 -1.32 -3.29 -10.71
CA LEU A 75 -0.76 -4.61 -10.96
C LEU A 75 -1.89 -5.64 -11.22
N PRO A 76 -1.63 -6.76 -11.93
CA PRO A 76 -2.68 -7.74 -12.25
C PRO A 76 -3.46 -8.26 -11.03
N ASP A 77 -2.75 -8.62 -9.95
CA ASP A 77 -3.37 -9.13 -8.72
C ASP A 77 -4.14 -8.04 -7.97
N GLU A 78 -3.57 -6.83 -7.91
CA GLU A 78 -4.21 -5.66 -7.32
C GLU A 78 -5.48 -5.28 -8.07
N TYR A 79 -5.46 -5.31 -9.39
CA TYR A 79 -6.60 -5.02 -10.24
C TYR A 79 -7.77 -5.97 -9.95
N ASN A 80 -7.49 -7.27 -9.79
CA ASN A 80 -8.51 -8.26 -9.46
C ASN A 80 -9.10 -8.01 -8.06
N VAL A 81 -8.26 -7.73 -7.07
CA VAL A 81 -8.69 -7.40 -5.70
C VAL A 81 -9.53 -6.12 -5.68
N LEU A 82 -9.11 -5.09 -6.41
CA LEU A 82 -9.83 -3.82 -6.54
C LEU A 82 -11.19 -4.02 -7.20
N LYS A 83 -11.28 -4.80 -8.29
CA LYS A 83 -12.56 -5.12 -8.93
C LYS A 83 -13.52 -5.87 -8.00
N SER A 84 -12.99 -6.80 -7.21
CA SER A 84 -13.80 -7.52 -6.22
C SER A 84 -14.38 -6.54 -5.19
N TRP A 85 -13.55 -5.65 -4.65
CA TRP A 85 -14.01 -4.61 -3.75
C TRP A 85 -15.02 -3.68 -4.42
N LEU A 86 -14.77 -3.17 -5.62
CA LEU A 86 -15.70 -2.28 -6.32
C LEU A 86 -17.06 -2.94 -6.56
N ARG A 87 -17.12 -4.25 -6.83
CA ARG A 87 -18.37 -5.00 -6.93
C ARG A 87 -19.12 -5.02 -5.60
N ALA A 88 -18.44 -5.34 -4.50
CA ALA A 88 -19.04 -5.33 -3.16
C ALA A 88 -19.42 -3.92 -2.69
N ARG A 89 -18.65 -2.90 -3.07
CA ARG A 89 -18.88 -1.50 -2.74
C ARG A 89 -20.20 -0.98 -3.32
N LYS A 90 -20.67 -1.50 -4.46
CA LYS A 90 -21.94 -1.10 -5.08
C LYS A 90 -23.14 -1.20 -4.12
N TYR A 91 -23.14 -2.18 -3.22
CA TYR A 91 -24.20 -2.32 -2.22
C TYR A 91 -24.21 -1.18 -1.17
N LEU A 92 -23.11 -0.43 -1.07
CA LEU A 92 -22.95 0.71 -0.16
C LEU A 92 -23.12 2.07 -0.88
N GLU A 93 -23.22 2.09 -2.22
CA GLU A 93 -23.27 3.34 -3.00
C GLU A 93 -24.51 4.18 -2.71
N LYS A 94 -25.67 3.52 -2.54
CA LYS A 94 -26.91 4.25 -2.24
C LYS A 94 -26.83 4.85 -0.84
N GLY A 95 -26.72 6.18 -0.76
CA GLY A 95 -26.56 6.91 0.49
C GLY A 95 -25.11 6.99 0.98
N ALA A 96 -24.13 6.73 0.12
CA ALA A 96 -22.74 7.06 0.41
C ALA A 96 -22.53 8.58 0.41
N ASP A 97 -21.72 9.04 1.36
CA ASP A 97 -21.34 10.45 1.49
C ASP A 97 -20.20 10.81 0.52
N GLY A 98 -20.49 10.75 -0.78
CA GLY A 98 -19.57 11.04 -1.88
C GLY A 98 -18.90 9.82 -2.54
N ASP A 99 -17.95 10.10 -3.44
CA ASP A 99 -17.28 9.14 -4.32
C ASP A 99 -16.01 8.50 -3.70
N TRP A 100 -15.97 8.34 -2.39
CA TRP A 100 -14.81 7.75 -1.70
C TRP A 100 -14.62 6.27 -2.02
N LEU A 101 -13.38 5.86 -2.28
CA LEU A 101 -13.08 4.46 -2.61
C LEU A 101 -13.35 3.53 -1.43
N PHE A 102 -12.97 3.92 -0.22
CA PHE A 102 -13.08 3.06 0.97
C PHE A 102 -14.13 3.57 1.95
N LEU A 103 -15.24 2.84 2.03
CA LEU A 103 -16.38 3.16 2.89
C LEU A 103 -16.44 2.23 4.11
N SER A 104 -16.92 2.81 5.21
CA SER A 104 -17.41 2.07 6.37
C SER A 104 -18.80 1.51 6.10
N LEU A 105 -19.28 0.64 7.00
CA LEU A 105 -20.65 0.12 6.97
C LEU A 105 -21.71 1.22 7.05
N ARG A 106 -21.39 2.32 7.73
CA ARG A 106 -22.26 3.50 7.84
C ARG A 106 -22.19 4.39 6.61
N ARG A 107 -21.57 3.94 5.52
CA ARG A 107 -21.45 4.62 4.21
C ARG A 107 -20.71 5.96 4.23
N HIS A 108 -20.00 6.25 5.33
CA HIS A 108 -19.00 7.31 5.42
C HIS A 108 -17.60 6.76 5.10
N PRO A 109 -16.64 7.63 4.73
CA PRO A 109 -15.23 7.25 4.56
C PRO A 109 -14.69 6.51 5.77
N LEU A 110 -13.83 5.52 5.54
CA LEU A 110 -13.10 4.88 6.64
C LEU A 110 -12.20 5.89 7.35
N SER A 111 -12.24 5.89 8.68
CA SER A 111 -11.36 6.71 9.51
C SER A 111 -10.00 6.05 9.70
N ARG A 112 -8.99 6.86 10.07
CA ARG A 112 -7.64 6.34 10.42
C ARG A 112 -7.69 5.34 11.57
N GLN A 113 -8.59 5.58 12.53
CA GLN A 113 -8.78 4.69 13.67
C GLN A 113 -9.37 3.34 13.24
N GLN A 114 -10.37 3.35 12.34
CA GLN A 114 -10.92 2.13 11.78
C GLN A 114 -9.87 1.35 10.99
N PHE A 115 -9.06 2.03 10.16
CA PHE A 115 -7.98 1.36 9.44
C PHE A 115 -6.94 0.75 10.39
N PHE A 116 -6.58 1.46 11.46
CA PHE A 116 -5.73 0.91 12.50
C PHE A 116 -6.32 -0.37 13.09
N TYR A 117 -7.60 -0.36 13.51
CA TYR A 117 -8.26 -1.56 14.04
C TYR A 117 -8.33 -2.72 13.05
N ILE A 118 -8.67 -2.46 11.78
CA ILE A 118 -8.68 -3.47 10.72
C ILE A 118 -7.30 -4.15 10.64
N LEU A 119 -6.23 -3.35 10.63
CA LEU A 119 -4.88 -3.88 10.51
C LEU A 119 -4.45 -4.64 11.78
N ARG A 120 -4.83 -4.15 12.97
CA ARG A 120 -4.60 -4.85 14.24
C ARG A 120 -5.27 -6.21 14.28
N GLU A 121 -6.52 -6.28 13.86
CA GLU A 121 -7.29 -7.51 13.86
C GLU A 121 -6.75 -8.50 12.82
N ALA A 122 -6.42 -8.03 11.61
CA ALA A 122 -5.73 -8.84 10.61
C ALA A 122 -4.41 -9.40 11.18
N GLY A 123 -3.63 -8.58 11.90
CA GLY A 123 -2.38 -9.00 12.55
C GLY A 123 -2.58 -10.06 13.63
N ARG A 124 -3.64 -9.92 14.42
CA ARG A 124 -4.01 -10.91 15.46
C ARG A 124 -4.40 -12.24 14.83
N LEU A 125 -5.26 -12.21 13.81
CA LEU A 125 -5.71 -13.41 13.09
C LEU A 125 -4.56 -14.08 12.32
N ALA A 126 -3.61 -13.30 11.81
CA ALA A 126 -2.39 -13.77 11.15
C ALA A 126 -1.30 -14.24 12.14
N GLU A 127 -1.55 -14.17 13.46
CA GLU A 127 -0.61 -14.57 14.52
C GLU A 127 0.76 -13.88 14.39
N LEU A 128 0.74 -12.61 13.97
CA LEU A 128 1.99 -11.85 13.86
C LEU A 128 2.57 -11.54 15.24
N THR A 129 3.86 -11.79 15.39
CA THR A 129 4.63 -11.45 16.60
C THR A 129 4.76 -9.94 16.80
N ILE A 130 4.63 -9.18 15.70
CA ILE A 130 4.60 -7.72 15.69
C ILE A 130 3.18 -7.20 15.49
N ALA A 131 2.96 -6.07 16.12
CA ALA A 131 1.73 -5.32 16.18
C ALA A 131 1.61 -4.37 14.95
N PRO A 132 0.91 -4.74 13.86
CA PRO A 132 0.95 -3.96 12.63
C PRO A 132 0.18 -2.64 12.78
N HIS A 133 0.67 -1.59 12.11
CA HIS A 133 0.01 -0.28 12.02
C HIS A 133 0.28 0.36 10.65
N PRO A 134 -0.53 1.34 10.19
CA PRO A 134 -0.50 1.81 8.80
C PRO A 134 0.88 2.24 8.28
N HIS A 135 1.68 2.94 9.09
CA HIS A 135 3.03 3.35 8.71
C HIS A 135 3.98 2.18 8.43
N MET A 136 3.75 1.00 9.01
CA MET A 136 4.56 -0.18 8.75
C MET A 136 4.37 -0.73 7.32
N LEU A 137 3.16 -0.60 6.75
CA LEU A 137 2.89 -1.01 5.37
C LEU A 137 3.68 -0.14 4.37
N ARG A 138 3.71 1.16 4.62
CA ARG A 138 4.53 2.09 3.82
C ARG A 138 6.02 1.82 3.96
N HIS A 139 6.51 1.53 5.16
CA HIS A 139 7.90 1.12 5.34
C HIS A 139 8.18 -0.22 4.64
N ALA A 140 7.28 -1.19 4.73
CA ALA A 140 7.39 -2.47 4.04
C ALA A 140 7.52 -2.27 2.52
N CYS A 141 6.72 -1.37 1.93
CA CYS A 141 6.85 -0.98 0.52
C CYS A 141 8.27 -0.48 0.19
N GLY A 142 8.77 0.47 0.98
CA GLY A 142 10.11 1.04 0.78
C GLY A 142 11.23 0.01 0.89
N TYR A 143 11.17 -0.87 1.90
CA TYR A 143 12.14 -1.96 2.05
C TYR A 143 12.01 -3.00 0.93
N ALA A 144 10.80 -3.41 0.56
CA ALA A 144 10.59 -4.37 -0.53
C ALA A 144 11.10 -3.85 -1.89
N LEU A 145 10.93 -2.55 -2.18
CA LEU A 145 11.52 -1.95 -3.38
C LEU A 145 13.05 -1.87 -3.29
N ALA A 146 13.59 -1.52 -2.12
CA ALA A 146 15.03 -1.51 -1.91
C ALA A 146 15.63 -2.90 -2.09
N ASP A 147 15.03 -3.95 -1.51
CA ASP A 147 15.46 -5.35 -1.60
C ASP A 147 15.46 -5.87 -3.04
N LYS A 148 14.53 -5.37 -3.88
CA LYS A 148 14.51 -5.61 -5.34
C LYS A 148 15.63 -4.88 -6.12
N GLY A 149 16.47 -4.10 -5.44
CA GLY A 149 17.56 -3.34 -6.07
C GLY A 149 17.09 -2.11 -6.84
N ILE A 150 15.87 -1.61 -6.56
CA ILE A 150 15.36 -0.41 -7.22
C ILE A 150 16.18 0.81 -6.79
N ASP A 151 16.47 1.68 -7.75
CA ASP A 151 17.22 2.90 -7.52
C ASP A 151 16.57 3.80 -6.43
N THR A 152 17.41 4.40 -5.58
CA THR A 152 16.94 5.18 -4.43
C THR A 152 16.10 6.39 -4.86
N ARG A 153 16.42 7.04 -5.99
CA ARG A 153 15.66 8.18 -6.51
C ARG A 153 14.28 7.73 -7.00
N LEU A 154 14.20 6.57 -7.67
CA LEU A 154 12.93 6.00 -8.09
C LEU A 154 12.05 5.60 -6.89
N ILE A 155 12.62 5.02 -5.83
CA ILE A 155 11.87 4.73 -4.59
C ILE A 155 11.36 6.03 -3.96
N GLN A 156 12.18 7.10 -3.98
CA GLN A 156 11.78 8.42 -3.47
C GLN A 156 10.58 8.97 -4.22
N ASP A 157 10.59 8.92 -5.55
CA ASP A 157 9.47 9.36 -6.39
C ASP A 157 8.24 8.47 -6.18
N TYR A 158 8.41 7.15 -6.18
CA TYR A 158 7.35 6.17 -5.96
C TYR A 158 6.62 6.42 -4.64
N LEU A 159 7.36 6.68 -3.56
CA LEU A 159 6.77 6.98 -2.26
C LEU A 159 6.32 8.45 -2.12
N GLY A 160 6.72 9.34 -3.03
CA GLY A 160 6.44 10.78 -2.93
C GLY A 160 7.15 11.46 -1.77
N HIS A 161 8.40 11.07 -1.49
CA HIS A 161 9.23 11.68 -0.45
C HIS A 161 9.89 12.97 -0.94
N ARG A 162 9.63 14.09 -0.24
CA ARG A 162 10.35 15.35 -0.47
C ARG A 162 11.81 15.28 -0.06
N ASN A 163 12.05 14.81 1.16
CA ASN A 163 13.39 14.63 1.69
C ASN A 163 13.88 13.21 1.40
N ILE A 164 14.93 13.09 0.59
CA ILE A 164 15.54 11.81 0.22
C ILE A 164 16.03 11.00 1.43
N GLN A 165 16.34 11.65 2.55
CA GLN A 165 16.74 10.97 3.79
C GLN A 165 15.67 9.99 4.31
N HIS A 166 14.40 10.25 4.01
CA HIS A 166 13.31 9.31 4.34
C HIS A 166 13.33 8.04 3.48
N THR A 167 14.03 8.06 2.35
CA THR A 167 14.21 6.93 1.43
C THR A 167 15.55 6.23 1.64
N VAL A 168 16.64 6.98 1.89
CA VAL A 168 17.99 6.42 2.10
C VAL A 168 18.00 5.35 3.19
N ARG A 169 17.18 5.51 4.24
CA ARG A 169 17.03 4.49 5.29
C ARG A 169 16.62 3.09 4.80
N TYR A 170 15.99 2.97 3.63
CA TYR A 170 15.61 1.68 3.04
C TYR A 170 16.76 1.03 2.29
N THR A 171 17.58 1.85 1.62
CA THR A 171 18.66 1.37 0.76
C THR A 171 20.00 1.27 1.48
N ALA A 172 20.22 2.05 2.55
CA ALA A 172 21.48 2.07 3.30
C ALA A 172 21.86 0.71 3.92
N SER A 173 20.88 -0.06 4.38
CA SER A 173 21.09 -1.40 4.97
C SER A 173 21.08 -2.53 3.95
N ASN A 174 20.80 -2.26 2.68
CA ASN A 174 20.70 -3.30 1.67
C ASN A 174 22.06 -3.59 1.02
N ALA A 175 22.72 -4.69 1.40
CA ALA A 175 23.96 -5.15 0.77
C ALA A 175 23.78 -5.55 -0.71
N GLY A 176 22.56 -5.92 -1.10
CA GLY A 176 22.16 -6.19 -2.49
C GLY A 176 22.49 -5.04 -3.44
N ARG A 177 22.51 -3.79 -2.96
CA ARG A 177 22.85 -2.61 -3.78
C ARG A 177 24.25 -2.65 -4.39
N PHE A 178 25.15 -3.47 -3.84
CA PHE A 178 26.52 -3.63 -4.35
C PHE A 178 26.65 -4.73 -5.40
N HIS A 179 25.63 -5.57 -5.58
CA HIS A 179 25.68 -6.67 -6.55
C HIS A 179 25.78 -6.12 -7.97
N GLY A 180 26.80 -6.56 -8.70
CA GLY A 180 26.97 -6.23 -10.11
C GLY A 180 27.52 -4.83 -10.41
N ILE A 181 27.91 -4.03 -9.41
CA ILE A 181 28.50 -2.68 -9.62
C ILE A 181 29.71 -2.71 -10.55
N TRP A 182 30.54 -3.75 -10.44
CA TRP A 182 31.74 -3.92 -11.26
C TRP A 182 31.53 -4.83 -12.48
N ARG A 183 30.31 -5.33 -12.72
CA ARG A 183 30.04 -6.22 -13.84
C ARG A 183 30.03 -5.40 -15.13
N LYS A 184 31.03 -5.61 -15.99
CA LYS A 184 31.07 -4.99 -17.33
C LYS A 184 29.74 -5.26 -18.04
N LYS A 185 29.07 -4.19 -18.50
CA LYS A 185 27.90 -4.33 -19.39
C LYS A 185 28.35 -5.21 -20.56
N ARG A 186 27.70 -6.36 -20.76
CA ARG A 186 27.84 -7.12 -22.01
C ARG A 186 27.35 -6.17 -23.10
N ARG A 187 28.27 -5.70 -23.96
CA ARG A 187 27.91 -5.07 -25.23
C ARG A 187 27.10 -6.13 -25.99
N VAL A 188 25.82 -5.86 -26.19
CA VAL A 188 25.01 -6.52 -27.22
C VAL A 188 25.15 -5.66 -28.45
#